data_AF-A0A3D6EBP1-F1
#
_entry.id   AF-A0A3D6EBP1-F1
#
_cell.length_a   1.000
_cell.length_b   1.000
_cell.length_c   1.000
_cell.angle_alpha   90.00
_cell.angle_beta   90.00
_cell.angle_gamma   90.00
#
_symmetry.space_group_name_H-M   'P 1'
#
loop_
_entity.id
_entity.type
_entity.pdbx_description
1 polymer ?
#
loop_
_entity_poly.entity_id
_entity_poly.type
_entity_poly.pdbx_seq_one_letter_code
_entity_poly.pdbx_strand_id
1 'polypeptide(L)'
;MTKSRIFLFLGSICTIFCLTLSACNRHPKAEALYLRAEEAFGTGEYHTAQRIIDSIPESDTLAFEWIRKGIILNQRITLEQNRRNLSFIDSLLPLLYSTREELLPQFRYIQNSDYQDEGRYVYRHDQNARKAHHSCLRVQITPDYEAEIISVYCGRKPLRHISAKIELPDGTYALTPTTPYDGAQNYRFTFQDGRHCELVCYSGRELRPVFETIFSAGQQPIKISYEGDFPYTYTLSPNDRKAFNACFRLISIQKRISNLENEKKRAEKTVELLTRQLSQTSRS
;
A
#
# COMPACT_ATOMS: atom_id res chain seq x y z
N MET A 1 -90.46 17.47 -15.67
CA MET A 1 -89.14 17.53 -16.34
C MET A 1 -88.38 18.68 -15.69
N THR A 2 -87.44 18.46 -14.77
CA THR A 2 -86.00 18.52 -15.06
C THR A 2 -85.18 17.88 -13.91
N LYS A 3 -85.48 16.63 -13.51
CA LYS A 3 -84.59 15.79 -12.68
C LYS A 3 -83.28 15.40 -13.40
N SER A 4 -83.10 15.83 -14.66
CA SER A 4 -82.00 15.43 -15.53
C SER A 4 -80.74 16.31 -15.44
N ARG A 5 -80.74 17.42 -14.67
CA ARG A 5 -79.59 18.35 -14.60
C ARG A 5 -78.70 18.20 -13.38
N ILE A 6 -79.15 17.51 -12.33
CA ILE A 6 -78.36 17.30 -11.10
C ILE A 6 -77.43 16.08 -11.21
N PHE A 7 -77.81 15.07 -11.99
CA PHE A 7 -76.97 13.88 -12.21
C PHE A 7 -75.75 14.12 -13.12
N LEU A 8 -75.75 15.19 -13.93
CA LEU A 8 -74.62 15.49 -14.82
C LEU A 8 -73.47 16.23 -14.11
N PHE A 9 -73.75 16.91 -12.99
CA PHE A 9 -72.69 17.59 -12.22
C PHE A 9 -72.07 16.67 -11.15
N LEU A 10 -72.81 15.69 -10.63
CA LEU A 10 -72.27 14.74 -9.65
C LEU A 10 -71.32 13.70 -10.28
N GLY A 11 -71.56 13.32 -11.54
CA GLY A 11 -70.67 12.42 -12.29
C GLY A 11 -69.35 13.07 -12.73
N SER A 12 -69.32 14.40 -12.87
CA SER A 12 -68.14 15.15 -13.32
C SER A 12 -67.19 15.53 -12.17
N ILE A 13 -67.71 15.65 -10.95
CA ILE A 13 -66.87 15.88 -9.74
C ILE A 13 -66.20 14.58 -9.29
N CYS A 14 -66.84 13.43 -9.50
CA CYS A 14 -66.28 12.13 -9.14
C CYS A 14 -65.12 11.70 -10.07
N THR A 15 -65.15 12.09 -11.35
CA THR A 15 -64.05 11.82 -12.29
C THR A 15 -62.82 12.72 -12.08
N ILE A 16 -62.99 13.94 -11.57
CA ILE A 16 -61.88 14.83 -11.21
C ILE A 16 -61.26 14.43 -9.85
N PHE A 17 -62.04 13.85 -8.94
CA PHE A 17 -61.52 13.31 -7.67
C PHE A 17 -60.89 11.91 -7.80
N CYS A 18 -61.25 11.13 -8.82
CA CYS A 18 -60.53 9.89 -9.17
C CYS A 18 -59.21 10.12 -9.92
N LEU A 19 -58.98 11.32 -10.48
CA LEU A 19 -57.72 11.70 -11.14
C LEU A 19 -56.64 12.16 -10.15
N THR A 20 -56.96 12.36 -8.87
CA THR A 20 -55.98 12.72 -7.83
C THR A 20 -55.49 11.52 -7.00
N LEU A 21 -56.03 10.32 -7.23
CA LEU A 21 -55.64 9.09 -6.52
C LEU A 21 -54.73 8.15 -7.32
N SER A 22 -54.40 8.50 -8.56
CA SER A 22 -53.26 7.90 -9.25
C SER A 22 -52.04 8.78 -8.98
N ALA A 23 -51.44 8.63 -7.79
CA ALA A 23 -50.03 8.96 -7.61
C ALA A 23 -49.22 7.99 -8.47
N CYS A 24 -49.28 8.20 -9.79
CA CYS A 24 -48.56 7.45 -10.79
C CYS A 24 -47.09 7.58 -10.45
N ASN A 25 -46.50 6.45 -10.07
CA ASN A 25 -45.08 6.24 -9.98
C ASN A 25 -44.41 6.72 -11.27
N ARG A 26 -43.88 7.94 -11.25
CA ARG A 26 -43.46 8.68 -12.46
C ARG A 26 -42.19 8.09 -13.09
N HIS A 27 -41.50 7.19 -12.38
CA HIS A 27 -40.20 6.63 -12.76
C HIS A 27 -40.05 5.14 -12.37
N PRO A 28 -40.87 4.22 -12.92
CA PRO A 28 -40.91 2.81 -12.50
C PRO A 28 -39.60 2.04 -12.74
N LYS A 29 -38.80 2.46 -13.73
CA LYS A 29 -37.48 1.87 -14.00
C LYS A 29 -36.47 2.24 -12.90
N ALA A 30 -36.45 3.50 -12.47
CA ALA A 30 -35.57 3.98 -11.42
C ALA A 30 -35.91 3.33 -10.06
N GLU A 31 -37.20 3.14 -9.77
CA GLU A 31 -37.65 2.36 -8.61
C GLU A 31 -37.14 0.92 -8.67
N ALA A 32 -37.36 0.22 -9.78
CA ALA A 32 -36.94 -1.18 -9.91
C ALA A 32 -35.42 -1.36 -9.75
N LEU A 33 -34.62 -0.43 -10.30
CA LEU A 33 -33.17 -0.40 -10.09
C LEU A 33 -32.83 -0.17 -8.61
N TYR A 34 -33.48 0.79 -7.95
CA TYR A 34 -33.25 1.05 -6.53
C TYR A 34 -33.56 -0.17 -5.65
N LEU A 35 -34.72 -0.80 -5.84
CA LEU A 35 -35.11 -1.99 -5.07
C LEU A 35 -34.13 -3.14 -5.26
N ARG A 36 -33.64 -3.34 -6.49
CA ARG A 36 -32.59 -4.33 -6.77
C ARG A 36 -31.26 -4.00 -6.11
N ALA A 37 -30.91 -2.71 -6.01
CA ALA A 37 -29.73 -2.28 -5.28
C ALA A 37 -29.88 -2.51 -3.77
N GLU A 38 -31.07 -2.29 -3.19
CA GLU A 38 -31.33 -2.61 -1.78
C GLU A 38 -31.25 -4.11 -1.51
N GLU A 39 -31.77 -4.95 -2.40
CA GLU A 39 -31.64 -6.41 -2.30
C GLU A 39 -30.17 -6.84 -2.32
N ALA A 40 -29.39 -6.35 -3.29
CA ALA A 40 -27.96 -6.62 -3.37
C ALA A 40 -27.19 -6.10 -2.14
N PHE A 41 -27.58 -4.96 -1.58
CA PHE A 41 -27.03 -4.46 -0.33
C PHE A 41 -27.36 -5.39 0.85
N GLY A 42 -28.60 -5.86 0.94
CA GLY A 42 -29.07 -6.78 1.98
C GLY A 42 -28.38 -8.15 1.96
N THR A 43 -28.00 -8.65 0.78
CA THR A 43 -27.21 -9.88 0.62
C THR A 43 -25.70 -9.66 0.79
N GLY A 44 -25.25 -8.41 0.97
CA GLY A 44 -23.84 -8.06 1.14
C GLY A 44 -23.04 -7.93 -0.17
N GLU A 45 -23.72 -7.95 -1.33
CA GLU A 45 -23.13 -7.72 -2.66
C GLU A 45 -22.91 -6.22 -2.93
N TYR A 46 -22.06 -5.59 -2.14
CA TYR A 46 -21.88 -4.14 -2.16
C TYR A 46 -21.44 -3.57 -3.53
N HIS A 47 -20.53 -4.25 -4.23
CA HIS A 47 -20.11 -3.82 -5.56
C HIS A 47 -21.24 -3.93 -6.59
N THR A 48 -22.06 -4.99 -6.50
CA THR A 48 -23.26 -5.13 -7.33
C THR A 48 -24.25 -4.00 -7.05
N ALA A 49 -24.51 -3.71 -5.77
CA ALA A 49 -25.41 -2.64 -5.36
C ALA A 49 -24.93 -1.26 -5.86
N GLN A 50 -23.65 -0.94 -5.73
CA GLN A 50 -23.06 0.32 -6.23
C GLN A 50 -23.23 0.48 -7.73
N ARG A 51 -22.89 -0.57 -8.51
CA ARG A 51 -23.07 -0.57 -9.95
C ARG A 51 -24.53 -0.36 -10.36
N ILE A 52 -25.49 -0.91 -9.62
CA ILE A 52 -26.92 -0.70 -9.89
C ILE A 52 -27.31 0.74 -9.55
N ILE A 53 -26.85 1.29 -8.43
CA ILE A 53 -27.11 2.69 -8.04
C ILE A 53 -26.61 3.67 -9.12
N ASP A 54 -25.41 3.44 -9.66
CA ASP A 54 -24.81 4.29 -10.70
C ASP A 54 -25.64 4.31 -12.00
N SER A 55 -26.42 3.25 -12.25
CA SER A 55 -27.32 3.18 -13.42
C SER A 55 -28.65 3.92 -13.24
N ILE A 56 -29.00 4.35 -12.02
CA ILE A 56 -30.26 5.05 -11.75
C ILE A 56 -30.33 6.38 -12.52
N PRO A 57 -29.34 7.29 -12.42
CA PRO A 57 -29.34 8.55 -13.18
C PRO A 57 -29.25 8.34 -14.70
N GLU A 58 -28.60 7.26 -15.15
CA GLU A 58 -28.53 6.90 -16.58
C GLU A 58 -29.89 6.46 -17.12
N SER A 59 -30.69 5.79 -16.29
CA SER A 59 -32.02 5.31 -16.67
C SER A 59 -33.05 6.43 -16.80
N ASP A 60 -32.98 7.43 -15.93
CA ASP A 60 -33.87 8.59 -15.91
C ASP A 60 -33.27 9.73 -15.07
N THR A 61 -32.86 10.81 -15.73
CA THR A 61 -32.22 11.96 -15.07
C THR A 61 -33.18 12.81 -14.24
N LEU A 62 -34.50 12.68 -14.45
CA LEU A 62 -35.52 13.43 -13.72
C LEU A 62 -36.08 12.66 -12.51
N ALA A 63 -35.63 11.42 -12.29
CA ALA A 63 -36.00 10.59 -11.16
C ALA A 63 -35.33 11.02 -9.83
N PHE A 64 -35.42 12.31 -9.47
CA PHE A 64 -34.70 12.94 -8.36
C PHE A 64 -34.89 12.22 -7.02
N GLU A 65 -36.09 11.70 -6.75
CA GLU A 65 -36.38 10.93 -5.53
C GLU A 65 -35.50 9.67 -5.46
N TRP A 66 -35.47 8.87 -6.53
CA TRP A 66 -34.72 7.62 -6.60
C TRP A 66 -33.22 7.87 -6.65
N ILE A 67 -32.78 8.93 -7.33
CA ILE A 67 -31.38 9.37 -7.31
C ILE A 67 -30.96 9.72 -5.87
N ARG A 68 -31.76 10.49 -5.13
CA ARG A 68 -31.49 10.83 -3.72
C ARG A 68 -31.44 9.58 -2.83
N LYS A 69 -32.41 8.66 -2.99
CA LYS A 69 -32.42 7.37 -2.28
C LYS A 69 -31.18 6.53 -2.60
N GLY A 70 -30.76 6.48 -3.87
CA GLY A 70 -29.55 5.81 -4.32
C GLY A 70 -28.27 6.38 -3.69
N ILE A 71 -28.15 7.71 -3.61
CA ILE A 71 -27.02 8.37 -2.92
C ILE A 71 -26.95 7.95 -1.44
N ILE A 72 -28.08 7.97 -0.72
CA ILE A 72 -28.15 7.56 0.69
C ILE A 72 -27.80 6.07 0.84
N LEU A 73 -28.27 5.21 -0.07
CA LEU A 73 -27.92 3.80 -0.08
C LEU A 73 -26.42 3.59 -0.32
N ASN A 74 -25.80 4.34 -1.24
CA ASN A 74 -24.35 4.26 -1.49
C ASN A 74 -23.53 4.72 -0.27
N GLN A 75 -24.01 5.72 0.47
CA GLN A 75 -23.40 6.11 1.75
C GLN A 75 -23.47 4.97 2.78
N ARG A 76 -24.61 4.27 2.88
CA ARG A 76 -24.77 3.10 3.75
C ARG A 76 -23.85 1.94 3.33
N ILE A 77 -23.73 1.68 2.02
CA ILE A 77 -22.80 0.68 1.48
C ILE A 77 -21.37 1.02 1.87
N THR A 78 -20.95 2.26 1.63
CA THR A 78 -19.58 2.74 1.96
C THR A 78 -19.30 2.62 3.45
N LEU A 79 -20.29 2.94 4.30
CA LEU A 79 -20.20 2.80 5.75
C LEU A 79 -19.94 1.34 6.15
N GLU A 80 -20.72 0.39 5.63
CA GLU A 80 -20.58 -1.03 5.94
C GLU A 80 -19.27 -1.63 5.41
N GLN A 81 -18.83 -1.25 4.20
CA GLN A 81 -17.52 -1.64 3.67
C GLN A 81 -16.37 -1.18 4.58
N ASN A 82 -16.41 0.07 5.07
CA ASN A 82 -15.39 0.58 5.99
C ASN A 82 -15.44 -0.11 7.35
N ARG A 83 -16.63 -0.42 7.89
CA ARG A 83 -16.77 -1.19 9.15
C ARG A 83 -16.16 -2.58 9.03
N ARG A 84 -16.41 -3.29 7.92
CA ARG A 84 -15.80 -4.60 7.65
C ARG A 84 -14.27 -4.49 7.53
N ASN A 85 -13.79 -3.46 6.83
CA ASN A 85 -12.35 -3.21 6.71
C ASN A 85 -11.70 -2.95 8.08
N LEU A 86 -12.33 -2.14 8.92
CA LEU A 86 -11.84 -1.89 10.29
C LEU A 86 -11.76 -3.18 11.11
N SER A 87 -12.80 -4.00 11.09
CA SER A 87 -12.79 -5.29 11.80
C SER A 87 -11.66 -6.21 11.33
N PHE A 88 -11.39 -6.24 10.02
CA PHE A 88 -10.25 -6.96 9.47
C PHE A 88 -8.91 -6.39 9.94
N ILE A 89 -8.75 -5.06 9.87
CA ILE A 89 -7.52 -4.39 10.29
C ILE A 89 -7.25 -4.60 11.78
N ASP A 90 -8.28 -4.49 12.63
CA ASP A 90 -8.19 -4.69 14.08
C ASP A 90 -7.76 -6.12 14.44
N SER A 91 -8.11 -7.09 13.59
CA SER A 91 -7.69 -8.49 13.76
C SER A 91 -6.24 -8.72 13.31
N LEU A 92 -5.79 -8.04 12.24
CA LEU A 92 -4.49 -8.28 11.61
C LEU A 92 -3.34 -7.49 12.26
N LEU A 93 -3.57 -6.23 12.65
CA LEU A 93 -2.53 -5.36 13.20
C LEU A 93 -1.82 -5.96 14.42
N PRO A 94 -2.51 -6.53 15.43
CA PRO A 94 -1.86 -7.15 16.59
C PRO A 94 -0.87 -8.27 16.21
N LEU A 95 -1.21 -9.08 15.21
CA LEU A 95 -0.35 -10.16 14.72
C LEU A 95 0.92 -9.61 14.06
N LEU A 96 0.79 -8.53 13.29
CA LEU A 96 1.93 -7.88 12.64
C LEU A 96 2.83 -7.19 13.66
N TYR A 97 2.26 -6.54 14.69
CA TYR A 97 3.05 -5.99 15.79
C TYR A 97 3.82 -7.09 16.50
N SER A 98 3.18 -8.20 16.88
CA SER A 98 3.87 -9.35 17.50
C SER A 98 5.02 -9.86 16.63
N THR A 99 4.75 -10.04 15.32
CA THR A 99 5.78 -10.48 14.36
C THR A 99 6.96 -9.50 14.31
N ARG A 100 6.70 -8.19 14.33
CA ARG A 100 7.77 -7.18 14.36
C ARG A 100 8.58 -7.28 15.64
N GLU A 101 7.93 -7.37 16.80
CA GLU A 101 8.61 -7.47 18.10
C GLU A 101 9.46 -8.74 18.20
N GLU A 102 9.06 -9.83 17.56
CA GLU A 102 9.88 -11.05 17.46
C GLU A 102 11.11 -10.90 16.55
N LEU A 103 11.05 -10.02 15.53
CA LEU A 103 12.16 -9.76 14.61
C LEU A 103 13.18 -8.79 15.19
N LEU A 104 12.75 -7.77 15.93
CA LEU A 104 13.62 -6.69 16.44
C LEU A 104 14.86 -7.17 17.22
N PRO A 105 14.81 -8.21 18.09
CA PRO A 105 15.99 -8.72 18.79
C PRO A 105 17.13 -9.20 17.89
N GLN A 106 16.82 -9.54 16.63
CA GLN A 106 17.82 -9.93 15.63
C GLN A 106 18.67 -8.75 15.14
N PHE A 107 18.33 -7.52 15.55
CA PHE A 107 19.03 -6.31 15.16
C PHE A 107 19.75 -5.67 16.35
N ARG A 108 20.73 -4.83 16.02
CA ARG A 108 21.38 -3.91 16.95
C ARG A 108 21.38 -2.52 16.31
N TYR A 109 21.13 -1.51 17.13
CA TYR A 109 21.22 -0.12 16.71
C TYR A 109 22.67 0.34 16.79
N ILE A 110 23.20 0.87 15.69
CA ILE A 110 24.58 1.37 15.60
C ILE A 110 24.50 2.84 15.18
N GLN A 111 25.00 3.73 16.02
CA GLN A 111 25.15 5.14 15.70
C GLN A 111 26.63 5.50 15.77
N ASN A 112 27.10 6.26 14.78
CA ASN A 112 28.40 6.89 14.81
C ASN A 112 28.21 8.40 14.84
N SER A 113 28.26 8.98 16.04
CA SER A 113 27.99 10.40 16.28
C SER A 113 28.91 11.35 15.51
N ASP A 114 30.08 10.88 15.08
CA ASP A 114 31.05 11.69 14.35
C ASP A 114 30.64 11.90 12.87
N TYR A 115 29.70 11.09 12.35
CA TYR A 115 29.34 11.07 10.92
C TYR A 115 27.84 11.00 10.66
N GLN A 116 27.01 10.71 11.67
CA GLN A 116 25.58 10.45 11.50
C GLN A 116 24.75 11.06 12.61
N ASP A 117 23.74 11.83 12.22
CA ASP A 117 22.72 12.37 13.15
C ASP A 117 21.88 11.26 13.77
N GLU A 118 21.56 10.23 12.97
CA GLU A 118 20.80 9.05 13.38
C GLU A 118 21.55 7.77 13.07
N GLY A 119 21.41 6.78 13.95
CA GLY A 119 21.99 5.46 13.75
C GLY A 119 21.23 4.61 12.73
N ARG A 120 21.67 3.37 12.61
CA ARG A 120 21.10 2.36 11.72
C ARG A 120 20.90 1.06 12.47
N TYR A 121 19.79 0.37 12.18
CA TYR A 121 19.61 -1.01 12.58
C TYR A 121 20.40 -1.92 11.64
N VAL A 122 21.23 -2.77 12.24
CA VAL A 122 22.03 -3.75 11.52
C VAL A 122 21.78 -5.13 12.11
N TYR A 123 21.74 -6.15 11.25
CA TYR A 123 21.56 -7.52 11.69
C TYR A 123 22.67 -7.93 12.69
N ARG A 124 22.27 -8.48 13.84
CA ARG A 124 23.13 -8.73 15.00
C ARG A 124 24.30 -9.67 14.69
N HIS A 125 24.13 -10.57 13.72
CA HIS A 125 25.18 -11.49 13.30
C HIS A 125 25.86 -11.09 11.98
N ASP A 126 25.60 -9.89 11.45
CA ASP A 126 26.29 -9.36 10.28
C ASP A 126 27.78 -9.20 10.59
N GLN A 127 28.59 -9.99 9.89
CA GLN A 127 30.04 -10.03 10.02
C GLN A 127 30.72 -8.87 9.29
N ASN A 128 30.05 -8.22 8.34
CA ASN A 128 30.57 -7.16 7.47
C ASN A 128 30.15 -5.76 7.92
N ALA A 129 29.21 -5.68 8.86
CA ALA A 129 28.85 -4.44 9.53
C ALA A 129 30.08 -3.63 9.95
N ARG A 130 30.14 -2.36 9.51
CA ARG A 130 31.22 -1.39 9.74
C ARG A 130 32.59 -1.77 9.17
N LYS A 131 32.75 -2.90 8.49
CA LYS A 131 34.02 -3.28 7.87
C LYS A 131 34.16 -2.65 6.49
N ALA A 132 35.40 -2.31 6.15
CA ALA A 132 35.79 -1.72 4.88
C ALA A 132 37.18 -2.20 4.43
N HIS A 133 37.55 -3.44 4.74
CA HIS A 133 38.89 -3.99 4.43
C HIS A 133 38.87 -5.11 3.39
N HIS A 134 37.69 -5.55 2.97
CA HIS A 134 37.45 -6.53 1.92
C HIS A 134 36.13 -6.23 1.24
N SER A 135 35.94 -6.73 0.03
CA SER A 135 34.73 -6.44 -0.74
C SER A 135 33.54 -7.26 -0.23
N CYS A 136 32.40 -6.60 -0.01
CA CYS A 136 31.17 -7.20 0.47
C CYS A 136 29.97 -6.29 0.19
N LEU A 137 28.76 -6.85 0.23
CA LEU A 137 27.54 -6.06 0.32
C LEU A 137 27.11 -6.02 1.77
N ARG A 138 26.85 -4.81 2.26
CA ARG A 138 26.28 -4.56 3.57
C ARG A 138 24.84 -4.09 3.41
N VAL A 139 24.02 -4.37 4.41
CA VAL A 139 22.64 -3.92 4.48
C VAL A 139 22.35 -3.35 5.85
N GLN A 140 21.63 -2.23 5.88
CA GLN A 140 21.20 -1.59 7.11
C GLN A 140 19.84 -0.92 6.91
N ILE A 141 19.20 -0.56 8.02
CA ILE A 141 17.86 0.01 8.03
C ILE A 141 17.88 1.33 8.81
N THR A 142 17.24 2.36 8.29
CA THR A 142 17.05 3.64 9.00
C THR A 142 16.05 3.50 10.16
N PRO A 143 15.97 4.49 11.07
CA PRO A 143 14.90 4.53 12.09
C PRO A 143 13.49 4.49 11.50
N ASP A 144 13.31 5.04 10.29
CA ASP A 144 12.05 5.02 9.53
C ASP A 144 11.79 3.72 8.76
N TYR A 145 12.61 2.69 8.97
CA TYR A 145 12.51 1.39 8.30
C TYR A 145 12.74 1.44 6.78
N GLU A 146 13.51 2.42 6.29
CA GLU A 146 13.99 2.44 4.91
C GLU A 146 15.29 1.66 4.79
N ALA A 147 15.46 0.99 3.66
CA ALA A 147 16.64 0.17 3.39
C ALA A 147 17.79 1.00 2.86
N GLU A 148 19.00 0.67 3.31
CA GLU A 148 20.24 1.11 2.71
C GLU A 148 21.12 -0.11 2.41
N ILE A 149 21.65 -0.18 1.21
CA ILE A 149 22.64 -1.18 0.81
C ILE A 149 23.95 -0.47 0.55
N ILE A 150 25.05 -0.99 1.07
CA ILE A 150 26.38 -0.42 0.85
C ILE A 150 27.23 -1.47 0.17
N SER A 151 27.66 -1.21 -1.06
CA SER A 151 28.74 -1.99 -1.65
C SER A 151 30.07 -1.49 -1.10
N VAL A 152 30.89 -2.43 -0.66
CA VAL A 152 32.28 -2.20 -0.31
C VAL A 152 33.11 -2.90 -1.36
N TYR A 153 33.99 -2.16 -2.02
CA TYR A 153 35.09 -2.69 -2.81
C TYR A 153 36.39 -2.38 -2.10
N CYS A 154 37.33 -3.33 -2.05
CA CYS A 154 38.71 -3.10 -1.63
C CYS A 154 39.67 -3.93 -2.48
N GLY A 155 40.60 -3.28 -3.17
CA GLY A 155 41.54 -3.95 -4.06
C GLY A 155 42.80 -3.14 -4.37
N ARG A 156 43.61 -3.64 -5.32
CA ARG A 156 44.92 -3.06 -5.67
C ARG A 156 44.86 -1.82 -6.57
N LYS A 157 43.71 -1.58 -7.20
CA LYS A 157 43.47 -0.42 -8.07
C LYS A 157 42.05 0.09 -7.83
N PRO A 158 41.77 1.38 -8.01
CA PRO A 158 40.41 1.92 -7.95
C PRO A 158 39.52 1.25 -9.00
N LEU A 159 38.35 0.78 -8.58
CA LEU A 159 37.33 0.19 -9.45
C LEU A 159 36.39 1.25 -10.04
N ARG A 160 36.27 2.38 -9.34
CA ARG A 160 35.35 3.51 -9.59
C ARG A 160 33.91 3.07 -9.80
N HIS A 161 33.45 2.08 -9.03
CA HIS A 161 32.10 1.55 -9.20
C HIS A 161 31.01 2.53 -8.75
N ILE A 162 29.83 2.39 -9.36
CA ILE A 162 28.66 3.26 -9.13
C ILE A 162 27.36 2.48 -8.89
N SER A 163 27.34 1.18 -9.17
CA SER A 163 26.21 0.29 -8.88
C SER A 163 26.68 -1.15 -8.68
N ALA A 164 25.78 -2.00 -8.17
CA ALA A 164 25.99 -3.43 -8.03
C ALA A 164 24.86 -4.21 -8.70
N LYS A 165 25.23 -5.30 -9.40
CA LYS A 165 24.34 -6.28 -10.00
C LYS A 165 24.30 -7.54 -9.13
N ILE A 166 23.07 -7.99 -8.84
CA ILE A 166 22.77 -9.20 -8.09
C ILE A 166 22.17 -10.19 -9.09
N GLU A 167 22.83 -11.32 -9.32
CA GLU A 167 22.50 -12.26 -10.39
C GLU A 167 22.36 -13.69 -9.85
N LEU A 168 21.28 -14.35 -10.24
CA LEU A 168 20.99 -15.75 -9.95
C LEU A 168 21.55 -16.67 -11.06
N PRO A 169 21.69 -17.98 -10.81
CA PRO A 169 22.25 -18.92 -11.79
C PRO A 169 21.43 -19.05 -13.08
N ASP A 170 20.13 -18.75 -13.04
CA ASP A 170 19.23 -18.77 -14.20
C ASP A 170 19.31 -17.50 -15.06
N GLY A 171 20.16 -16.54 -14.68
CA GLY A 171 20.32 -15.26 -15.37
C GLY A 171 19.36 -14.17 -14.90
N THR A 172 18.43 -14.46 -13.98
CA THR A 172 17.60 -13.44 -13.33
C THR A 172 18.50 -12.49 -12.54
N TYR A 173 18.27 -11.18 -12.65
CA TYR A 173 19.08 -10.20 -11.93
C TYR A 173 18.31 -8.96 -11.48
N ALA A 174 18.87 -8.27 -10.49
CA ALA A 174 18.49 -6.93 -10.09
C ALA A 174 19.72 -6.02 -9.99
N LEU A 175 19.51 -4.72 -10.20
CA LEU A 175 20.53 -3.69 -10.06
C LEU A 175 20.19 -2.81 -8.87
N THR A 176 21.22 -2.35 -8.16
CA THR A 176 21.07 -1.20 -7.27
C THR A 176 20.89 0.09 -8.11
N PRO A 177 20.37 1.17 -7.51
CA PRO A 177 20.50 2.51 -8.05
C PRO A 177 21.93 2.83 -8.48
N THR A 178 22.04 3.74 -9.43
CA THR A 178 23.33 4.31 -9.79
C THR A 178 23.63 5.49 -8.85
N THR A 179 24.74 5.40 -8.13
CA THR A 179 25.24 6.47 -7.26
C THR A 179 26.59 6.96 -7.79
N PRO A 180 26.62 8.05 -8.57
CA PRO A 180 27.86 8.67 -9.05
C PRO A 180 28.77 9.10 -7.90
N TYR A 181 30.04 9.35 -8.20
CA TYR A 181 30.97 9.88 -7.21
C TYR A 181 30.54 11.28 -6.75
N ASP A 182 30.28 11.41 -5.45
CA ASP A 182 29.85 12.65 -4.80
C ASP A 182 30.66 12.97 -3.52
N GLY A 183 31.54 12.05 -3.09
CA GLY A 183 32.31 12.19 -1.85
C GLY A 183 31.49 11.97 -0.57
N ALA A 184 30.22 11.59 -0.69
CA ALA A 184 29.31 11.37 0.44
C ALA A 184 28.68 9.97 0.37
N GLN A 185 27.80 9.71 -0.60
CA GLN A 185 27.20 8.40 -0.81
C GLN A 185 28.13 7.46 -1.56
N ASN A 186 28.96 7.98 -2.45
CA ASN A 186 30.05 7.26 -3.10
C ASN A 186 31.37 7.85 -2.61
N TYR A 187 31.92 7.20 -1.59
CA TYR A 187 33.15 7.60 -0.93
C TYR A 187 34.30 6.66 -1.31
N ARG A 188 35.49 7.22 -1.54
CA ARG A 188 36.65 6.49 -2.02
C ARG A 188 37.88 6.89 -1.23
N PHE A 189 38.69 5.92 -0.81
CA PHE A 189 39.89 6.17 -0.03
C PHE A 189 40.96 5.11 -0.29
N THR A 190 42.18 5.40 0.13
CA THR A 190 43.31 4.48 -0.01
C THR A 190 43.94 4.27 1.36
N PHE A 191 44.07 3.02 1.79
CA PHE A 191 44.80 2.68 3.00
C PHE A 191 46.30 2.94 2.83
N GLN A 192 47.02 3.09 3.95
CA GLN A 192 48.48 3.25 3.94
C GLN A 192 49.21 2.08 3.27
N ASP A 193 48.60 0.89 3.26
CA ASP A 193 49.13 -0.31 2.60
C ASP A 193 48.88 -0.35 1.07
N GLY A 194 48.32 0.71 0.50
CA GLY A 194 48.07 0.85 -0.94
C GLY A 194 46.77 0.21 -1.42
N ARG A 195 45.93 -0.36 -0.55
CA ARG A 195 44.60 -0.83 -0.94
C ARG A 195 43.65 0.34 -1.20
N HIS A 196 43.05 0.36 -2.37
CA HIS A 196 41.99 1.30 -2.73
C HIS A 196 40.65 0.71 -2.37
N CYS A 197 39.87 1.46 -1.59
CA CYS A 197 38.54 1.06 -1.15
C CYS A 197 37.49 2.08 -1.55
N GLU A 198 36.31 1.58 -1.88
CA GLU A 198 35.18 2.35 -2.37
C GLU A 198 33.92 1.86 -1.66
N LEU A 199 33.20 2.79 -1.06
CA LEU A 199 31.94 2.55 -0.38
C LEU A 199 30.87 3.30 -1.14
N VAL A 200 29.91 2.57 -1.69
CA VAL A 200 28.78 3.16 -2.41
C VAL A 200 27.51 2.80 -1.69
N CYS A 201 26.86 3.81 -1.12
CA CYS A 201 25.59 3.72 -0.46
C CYS A 201 24.46 3.89 -1.48
N TYR A 202 23.52 2.96 -1.44
CA TYR A 202 22.32 2.95 -2.24
C TYR A 202 21.12 3.03 -1.30
N SER A 203 20.12 3.82 -1.66
CA SER A 203 18.89 3.97 -0.91
C SER A 203 17.69 4.16 -1.84
N GLY A 204 16.48 4.06 -1.29
CA GLY A 204 15.25 4.30 -2.03
C GLY A 204 14.56 3.05 -2.59
N ARG A 205 13.43 3.28 -3.27
CA ARG A 205 12.47 2.24 -3.66
C ARG A 205 13.02 1.22 -4.66
N GLU A 206 14.02 1.62 -5.43
CA GLU A 206 14.72 0.82 -6.43
C GLU A 206 15.53 -0.33 -5.81
N LEU A 207 15.72 -0.37 -4.48
CA LEU A 207 16.33 -1.52 -3.80
C LEU A 207 15.39 -2.71 -3.65
N ARG A 208 14.07 -2.54 -3.84
CA ARG A 208 13.10 -3.62 -3.63
C ARG A 208 13.38 -4.85 -4.52
N PRO A 209 13.61 -4.72 -5.84
CA PRO A 209 14.00 -5.85 -6.68
C PRO A 209 15.27 -6.56 -6.22
N VAL A 210 16.23 -5.83 -5.63
CA VAL A 210 17.46 -6.43 -5.07
C VAL A 210 17.12 -7.36 -3.91
N PHE A 211 16.30 -6.90 -2.96
CA PHE A 211 15.86 -7.74 -1.86
C PHE A 211 15.03 -8.93 -2.33
N GLU A 212 14.08 -8.73 -3.25
CA GLU A 212 13.23 -9.80 -3.79
C GLU A 212 14.07 -10.86 -4.52
N THR A 213 15.10 -10.45 -5.26
CA THR A 213 16.05 -11.36 -5.93
C THR A 213 16.85 -12.17 -4.92
N ILE A 214 17.41 -11.54 -3.88
CA ILE A 214 18.17 -12.25 -2.84
C ILE A 214 17.26 -13.19 -2.04
N PHE A 215 16.04 -12.77 -1.74
CA PHE A 215 15.08 -13.55 -0.96
C PHE A 215 14.57 -14.77 -1.73
N SER A 216 14.26 -14.61 -3.02
CA SER A 216 13.77 -15.70 -3.89
C SER A 216 14.85 -16.73 -4.24
N ALA A 217 16.13 -16.35 -4.17
CA ALA A 217 17.26 -17.24 -4.45
C ALA A 217 17.30 -18.50 -3.56
N GLY A 218 16.65 -18.49 -2.39
CA GLY A 218 16.67 -19.60 -1.44
C GLY A 218 18.11 -19.97 -1.04
N GLN A 219 18.55 -21.18 -1.43
CA GLN A 219 19.92 -21.68 -1.19
C GLN A 219 20.85 -21.57 -2.42
N GLN A 220 20.36 -21.09 -3.56
CA GLN A 220 21.16 -20.97 -4.77
C GLN A 220 22.27 -19.92 -4.60
N PRO A 221 23.47 -20.12 -5.19
CA PRO A 221 24.53 -19.11 -5.14
C PRO A 221 24.08 -17.83 -5.84
N ILE A 222 24.41 -16.69 -5.25
CA ILE A 222 24.10 -15.36 -5.81
C ILE A 222 25.42 -14.73 -6.20
N LYS A 223 25.55 -14.36 -7.47
CA LYS A 223 26.71 -13.63 -7.97
C LYS A 223 26.47 -12.13 -7.78
N ILE A 224 27.44 -11.47 -7.16
CA ILE A 224 27.50 -10.02 -7.06
C ILE A 224 28.53 -9.51 -8.05
N SER A 225 28.17 -8.53 -8.85
CA SER A 225 29.07 -7.83 -9.76
C SER A 225 29.02 -6.33 -9.47
N TYR A 226 30.17 -5.67 -9.46
CA TYR A 226 30.22 -4.21 -9.33
C TYR A 226 30.43 -3.58 -10.69
N GLU A 227 29.59 -2.59 -11.02
CA GLU A 227 29.65 -1.86 -12.27
C GLU A 227 30.63 -0.70 -12.13
N GLY A 228 31.86 -0.93 -12.64
CA GLY A 228 32.98 0.00 -12.61
C GLY A 228 33.88 -0.19 -13.83
N ASP A 229 35.12 0.30 -13.74
CA ASP A 229 36.03 0.32 -14.88
C ASP A 229 36.49 -1.05 -15.37
N PHE A 230 36.50 -2.04 -14.48
CA PHE A 230 36.89 -3.41 -14.79
C PHE A 230 35.98 -4.41 -14.08
N PRO A 231 35.86 -5.64 -14.59
CA PRO A 231 35.02 -6.65 -13.96
C PRO A 231 35.49 -6.97 -12.55
N TYR A 232 34.59 -6.81 -11.57
CA TYR A 232 34.79 -7.31 -10.22
C TYR A 232 33.55 -8.09 -9.79
N THR A 233 33.74 -9.36 -9.43
CA THR A 233 32.64 -10.24 -9.04
C THR A 233 33.01 -11.15 -7.87
N TYR A 234 32.02 -11.52 -7.07
CA TYR A 234 32.15 -12.48 -5.98
C TYR A 234 30.79 -13.14 -5.69
N THR A 235 30.79 -14.20 -4.89
CA THR A 235 29.54 -14.85 -4.45
C THR A 235 29.08 -14.26 -3.12
N LEU A 236 27.80 -13.89 -3.00
CA LEU A 236 27.21 -13.39 -1.76
C LEU A 236 27.34 -14.43 -0.65
N SER A 237 27.88 -14.04 0.50
CA SER A 237 28.10 -14.98 1.59
C SER A 237 26.78 -15.45 2.21
N PRO A 238 26.73 -16.63 2.84
CA PRO A 238 25.56 -17.08 3.59
C PRO A 238 25.18 -16.13 4.74
N ASN A 239 26.16 -15.45 5.34
CA ASN A 239 25.91 -14.48 6.41
C ASN A 239 25.23 -13.20 5.87
N ASP A 240 25.74 -12.65 4.77
CA ASP A 240 25.14 -11.49 4.11
C ASP A 240 23.71 -11.82 3.68
N ARG A 241 23.48 -12.99 3.08
CA ARG A 241 22.13 -13.44 2.72
C ARG A 241 21.17 -13.45 3.92
N LYS A 242 21.62 -13.93 5.09
CA LYS A 242 20.81 -13.89 6.32
C LYS A 242 20.50 -12.45 6.74
N ALA A 243 21.47 -11.55 6.68
CA ALA A 243 21.27 -10.13 6.98
C ALA A 243 20.24 -9.49 6.02
N PHE A 244 20.39 -9.70 4.71
CA PHE A 244 19.44 -9.20 3.70
C PHE A 244 18.03 -9.75 3.91
N ASN A 245 17.89 -11.05 4.16
CA ASN A 245 16.59 -11.67 4.40
C ASN A 245 15.94 -11.17 5.71
N ALA A 246 16.71 -10.97 6.77
CA ALA A 246 16.22 -10.40 8.02
C ALA A 246 15.73 -8.96 7.81
N CYS A 247 16.54 -8.13 7.14
CA CYS A 247 16.16 -6.75 6.83
C CYS A 247 14.89 -6.69 5.99
N PHE A 248 14.81 -7.49 4.91
CA PHE A 248 13.64 -7.52 4.04
C PHE A 248 12.36 -7.88 4.78
N ARG A 249 12.41 -8.87 5.67
CA ARG A 249 11.26 -9.26 6.51
C ARG A 249 10.82 -8.13 7.42
N LEU A 250 11.75 -7.50 8.15
CA LEU A 250 11.42 -6.41 9.07
C LEU A 250 10.81 -5.21 8.34
N ILE A 251 11.43 -4.78 7.22
CA ILE A 251 10.93 -3.68 6.38
C ILE A 251 9.54 -4.00 5.84
N SER A 252 9.32 -5.24 5.36
CA SER A 252 8.03 -5.66 4.80
C SER A 252 6.92 -5.63 5.85
N ILE A 253 7.19 -6.12 7.06
CA ILE A 253 6.24 -6.08 8.17
C ILE A 253 5.94 -4.63 8.57
N GLN A 254 6.97 -3.79 8.76
CA GLN A 254 6.75 -2.39 9.12
C GLN A 254 5.94 -1.64 8.05
N LYS A 255 6.25 -1.85 6.78
CA LYS A 255 5.50 -1.23 5.68
C LYS A 255 4.04 -1.67 5.67
N ARG A 256 3.77 -2.95 5.97
CA ARG A 256 2.41 -3.47 6.09
C ARG A 256 1.66 -2.84 7.26
N ILE A 257 2.31 -2.71 8.43
CA ILE A 257 1.77 -2.01 9.60
C ILE A 257 1.41 -0.58 9.24
N SER A 258 2.35 0.19 8.71
CA SER A 258 2.13 1.61 8.36
C SER A 258 0.99 1.80 7.35
N ASN A 259 0.89 0.92 6.34
CA ASN A 259 -0.22 0.95 5.39
C ASN A 259 -1.57 0.69 6.09
N LEU A 260 -1.65 -0.34 6.94
CA LEU A 260 -2.89 -0.68 7.67
C LEU A 260 -3.28 0.38 8.69
N GLU A 261 -2.34 1.00 9.39
CA GLU A 261 -2.61 2.14 10.29
C GLU A 261 -3.19 3.34 9.53
N ASN A 262 -2.64 3.64 8.35
CA ASN A 262 -3.15 4.70 7.49
C ASN A 262 -4.54 4.37 6.93
N GLU A 263 -4.77 3.12 6.52
CA GLU A 263 -6.08 2.64 6.07
C GLU A 263 -7.10 2.70 7.22
N LYS A 264 -6.72 2.28 8.43
CA LYS A 264 -7.56 2.36 9.64
C LYS A 264 -7.99 3.79 9.92
N LYS A 265 -7.04 4.73 9.98
CA LYS A 265 -7.32 6.15 10.22
C LYS A 265 -8.28 6.74 9.19
N ARG A 266 -8.12 6.38 7.91
CA ARG A 266 -9.03 6.81 6.84
C ARG A 266 -10.42 6.22 7.03
N ALA A 267 -10.52 4.93 7.28
CA ALA A 267 -11.78 4.23 7.47
C ALA A 267 -12.54 4.71 8.70
N GLU A 268 -11.87 4.95 9.85
CA GLU A 268 -12.46 5.53 11.06
C GLU A 268 -13.10 6.89 10.77
N LYS A 269 -12.35 7.78 10.11
CA LYS A 269 -12.86 9.11 9.72
C LYS A 269 -14.06 9.01 8.79
N THR A 270 -14.02 8.10 7.81
CA THR A 270 -15.15 7.87 6.90
C THR A 270 -16.38 7.35 7.65
N VAL A 271 -16.21 6.40 8.56
CA VAL A 271 -17.30 5.87 9.40
C VAL A 271 -17.91 6.96 10.26
N GLU A 272 -17.09 7.78 10.93
CA GLU A 272 -17.55 8.90 11.75
C GLU A 272 -18.40 9.90 10.93
N LEU A 273 -17.87 10.35 9.79
CA LEU A 273 -18.53 11.32 8.92
C LEU A 273 -19.86 10.79 8.37
N LEU A 274 -19.87 9.56 7.83
CA LEU A 274 -21.07 8.97 7.24
C LEU A 274 -22.13 8.66 8.31
N THR A 275 -21.72 8.20 9.50
CA THR A 275 -22.64 7.98 10.61
C THR A 275 -23.32 9.29 11.01
N ARG A 276 -22.56 10.40 11.09
CA ARG A 276 -23.12 11.73 11.37
C ARG A 276 -24.08 12.19 10.28
N GLN A 277 -23.70 12.09 9.01
CA GLN A 277 -24.55 12.50 7.87
C GLN A 277 -25.87 11.71 7.80
N LEU A 278 -25.81 10.38 7.98
CA LEU A 278 -26.99 9.52 7.94
C LEU A 278 -27.94 9.80 9.12
N SER A 279 -27.41 10.07 10.32
CA SER A 279 -28.24 10.42 11.49
C SER A 279 -28.93 11.78 11.36
N GLN A 280 -28.31 12.74 10.66
CA GLN A 280 -28.93 14.03 10.35
C GLN A 280 -30.01 13.87 9.28
N THR A 281 -29.75 13.04 8.27
CA THR A 281 -30.70 12.76 7.17
C THR A 281 -31.92 11.99 7.66
N SER A 282 -31.80 11.14 8.68
CA SER A 282 -32.95 10.44 9.28
C SER A 282 -33.83 11.31 10.18
N ARG A 283 -33.37 12.53 10.53
CA ARG A 283 -34.11 13.49 11.37
C ARG A 283 -34.83 14.57 10.57
N SER A 284 -34.55 14.68 9.27
CA SER A 284 -35.15 15.64 8.33
C SER A 284 -36.19 14.98 7.44
#